data_AF-A0A7X9GBG7-F1
#
_entry.id   AF-A0A7X9GBG7-F1
#
_cell.length_a   1.000
_cell.length_b   1.000
_cell.length_c   1.000
_cell.angle_alpha   90.00
_cell.angle_beta   90.00
_cell.angle_gamma   90.00
#
_symmetry.space_group_name_H-M   'P 1'
#
loop_
_entity.id
_entity.type
_entity.pdbx_description
1 polymer ?
#
loop_
_entity_poly.entity_id
_entity_poly.type
_entity_poly.pdbx_seq_one_letter_code
_entity_poly.pdbx_strand_id
1 'polypeptide(L)'
;QLTYLKKYLEREYIIGNYIIVGGDWNHNLPLTEPEKFTALEDWPFWLKNLPEDYEVEKYNWEIDLDVPTVRTLEKPYKDGDNFKAIIDGFLISDNIESISVKTIDTNFKYSDHNPTSLTISLKQ
;
A
#
# COMPACT_ATOMS: atom_id res chain seq x y z
N GLN A 1 -15.55 -3.69 2.69
CA GLN A 1 -14.46 -4.28 3.50
C GLN A 1 -13.82 -3.22 4.40
N LEU A 2 -13.42 -2.06 3.87
CA LEU A 2 -12.83 -0.94 4.61
C LEU A 2 -13.56 -0.57 5.91
N THR A 3 -14.89 -0.40 5.89
CA THR A 3 -15.68 -0.07 7.10
C THR A 3 -15.59 -1.13 8.19
N TYR A 4 -15.58 -2.42 7.81
CA TYR A 4 -15.45 -3.51 8.78
C TYR A 4 -14.03 -3.53 9.37
N LEU A 5 -13.02 -3.38 8.51
CA LEU A 5 -11.62 -3.33 8.91
C LEU A 5 -11.39 -2.19 9.92
N LYS A 6 -11.84 -0.97 9.60
CA LYS A 6 -11.74 0.19 10.50
C LYS A 6 -12.28 -0.11 11.91
N LYS A 7 -13.52 -0.63 11.99
CA LYS A 7 -14.14 -0.99 13.29
C LYS A 7 -13.38 -2.07 14.05
N TYR A 8 -12.82 -3.04 13.33
CA TYR A 8 -12.01 -4.10 13.93
C TYR A 8 -10.72 -3.51 14.52
N LEU A 9 -10.00 -2.70 13.75
CA LEU A 9 -8.76 -2.04 14.17
C LEU A 9 -8.98 -1.14 15.39
N GLU A 10 -10.04 -0.33 15.39
CA GLU A 10 -10.39 0.53 16.54
C GLU A 10 -10.63 -0.31 17.81
N ARG A 11 -11.37 -1.42 17.70
CA ARG A 11 -11.65 -2.31 18.84
C ARG A 11 -10.38 -2.96 19.39
N GLU A 12 -9.55 -3.52 18.51
CA GLU A 12 -8.33 -4.21 18.93
C GLU A 12 -7.31 -3.24 19.54
N TYR A 13 -7.25 -2.00 19.02
CA TYR A 13 -6.37 -0.97 19.58
C TYR A 13 -6.78 -0.58 21.01
N ILE A 14 -8.08 -0.44 21.29
CA ILE A 14 -8.61 -0.07 22.62
C ILE A 14 -8.18 -1.07 23.71
N ILE A 15 -8.01 -2.35 23.37
CA ILE A 15 -7.57 -3.37 24.33
C ILE A 15 -6.04 -3.47 24.45
N GLY A 16 -5.30 -2.57 23.79
CA GLY A 16 -3.85 -2.43 23.94
C GLY A 16 -3.02 -3.24 22.95
N ASN A 17 -3.61 -3.76 21.86
CA ASN A 17 -2.86 -4.51 20.87
C ASN A 17 -1.96 -3.61 20.01
N TYR A 18 -0.84 -4.18 19.58
CA TYR A 18 0.05 -3.62 18.56
C TYR A 18 -0.38 -4.23 17.21
N ILE A 19 -0.79 -3.40 16.26
CA ILE A 19 -1.50 -3.86 15.07
C ILE A 19 -0.78 -3.39 13.81
N ILE A 20 -0.50 -4.34 12.93
CA ILE A 20 0.04 -4.12 11.58
C ILE A 20 -0.93 -4.74 10.60
N VAL A 21 -1.44 -3.95 9.65
CA VAL A 21 -2.23 -4.44 8.53
C VAL A 21 -1.43 -4.23 7.25
N GLY A 22 -0.84 -5.31 6.74
CA GLY A 22 -0.12 -5.31 5.46
C GLY A 22 -0.88 -6.06 4.38
N GLY A 23 -0.79 -5.58 3.14
CA GLY A 23 -1.29 -6.32 1.99
C GLY A 23 -1.59 -5.45 0.77
N ASP A 24 -2.18 -6.09 -0.23
CA ASP A 24 -2.79 -5.45 -1.40
C ASP A 24 -4.16 -4.86 -1.02
N TRP A 25 -4.28 -3.54 -1.10
CA TRP A 25 -5.51 -2.82 -0.79
C TRP A 25 -6.45 -2.66 -1.99
N ASN A 26 -6.00 -2.97 -3.22
CA ASN A 26 -6.70 -2.74 -4.47
C ASN A 26 -7.17 -1.28 -4.68
N HIS A 27 -6.52 -0.36 -3.98
CA HIS A 27 -6.76 1.08 -4.09
C HIS A 27 -5.43 1.78 -4.22
N ASN A 28 -5.40 2.88 -4.96
CA ASN A 28 -4.27 3.80 -4.92
C ASN A 28 -4.15 4.34 -3.49
N LEU A 29 -3.04 4.05 -2.83
CA LEU A 29 -2.86 4.35 -1.41
C LEU A 29 -2.65 5.85 -1.18
N PRO A 30 -2.86 6.37 0.05
CA PRO A 30 -2.65 7.78 0.34
C PRO A 30 -1.23 8.22 0.02
N LEU A 31 -1.07 9.50 -0.36
CA LEU A 31 0.22 10.13 -0.70
C LEU A 31 0.89 9.58 -1.97
N THR A 32 0.24 8.67 -2.68
CA THR A 32 0.78 8.11 -3.93
C THR A 32 0.32 8.93 -5.13
N GLU A 33 1.22 9.04 -6.11
CA GLU A 33 1.02 9.77 -7.36
C GLU A 33 1.37 8.81 -8.51
N PRO A 34 0.40 8.05 -9.05
CA PRO A 34 0.66 7.08 -10.13
C PRO A 34 1.30 7.71 -11.36
N GLU A 35 1.04 8.99 -11.62
CA GLU A 35 1.56 9.76 -12.74
C GLU A 35 3.10 9.88 -12.72
N LYS A 36 3.75 9.72 -11.56
CA LYS A 36 5.22 9.69 -11.46
C LYS A 36 5.82 8.47 -12.16
N PHE A 37 5.03 7.42 -12.33
CA PHE A 37 5.42 6.21 -13.04
C PHE A 37 4.99 6.32 -14.49
N THR A 38 5.88 6.83 -15.34
CA THR A 38 5.61 6.99 -16.76
C THR A 38 5.13 5.68 -17.39
N ALA A 39 3.99 5.75 -18.08
CA ALA A 39 3.35 4.64 -18.79
C ALA A 39 2.66 5.17 -20.05
N LEU A 40 2.50 4.30 -21.06
CA LEU A 40 1.67 4.59 -22.23
C LEU A 40 0.22 4.19 -22.01
N GLU A 41 -0.04 3.24 -21.12
CA GLU A 41 -1.39 2.87 -20.72
C GLU A 41 -2.04 3.96 -19.89
N ASP A 42 -3.33 4.16 -20.17
CA ASP A 42 -4.20 5.02 -19.37
C ASP A 42 -4.50 4.40 -18.00
N TRP A 43 -5.12 5.20 -17.13
CA TRP A 43 -5.62 4.75 -15.83
C TRP A 43 -6.51 3.51 -15.97
N PRO A 44 -6.21 2.39 -15.27
CA PRO A 44 -6.96 1.16 -15.43
C PRO A 44 -8.34 1.24 -14.77
N PHE A 45 -9.35 0.63 -15.39
CA PHE A 45 -10.75 0.72 -14.96
C PHE A 45 -11.02 0.17 -13.55
N TRP A 46 -10.17 -0.75 -13.07
CA TRP A 46 -10.31 -1.40 -11.78
C TRP A 46 -9.72 -0.58 -10.63
N LEU A 47 -8.73 0.27 -10.90
CA LEU A 47 -8.05 1.03 -9.86
C LEU A 47 -8.90 2.20 -9.41
N LYS A 48 -9.09 2.31 -8.10
CA LYS A 48 -9.78 3.42 -7.45
C LYS A 48 -8.84 4.06 -6.44
N ASN A 49 -8.97 5.35 -6.21
CA ASN A 49 -8.32 5.97 -5.07
C ASN A 49 -8.95 5.45 -3.78
N LEU A 50 -8.13 5.26 -2.74
CA LEU A 50 -8.64 5.02 -1.41
C LEU A 50 -9.56 6.20 -1.03
N PRO A 51 -10.75 5.96 -0.44
CA PRO A 51 -11.65 7.06 -0.07
C PRO A 51 -10.91 8.09 0.80
N GLU A 52 -11.04 9.38 0.45
CA GLU A 52 -10.35 10.46 1.17
C GLU A 52 -10.73 10.54 2.66
N ASP A 53 -11.93 10.07 3.00
CA ASP A 53 -12.45 9.98 4.36
C ASP A 53 -12.10 8.66 5.09
N TYR A 54 -11.34 7.77 4.44
CA TYR A 54 -10.84 6.56 5.07
C TYR A 54 -9.61 6.87 5.94
N GLU A 55 -9.90 7.27 7.16
CA GLU A 55 -8.91 7.46 8.23
C GLU A 55 -9.23 6.53 9.40
N VAL A 56 -8.22 5.92 10.00
CA VAL A 56 -8.37 5.14 11.24
C VAL A 56 -7.57 5.87 12.31
N GLU A 57 -8.25 6.35 13.35
CA GLU A 57 -7.62 7.16 14.40
C GLU A 57 -6.48 6.37 15.06
N LYS A 58 -5.32 7.01 15.26
CA LYS A 58 -4.12 6.40 15.86
C LYS A 58 -3.44 5.34 14.99
N TYR A 59 -3.62 5.42 13.67
CA TYR A 59 -2.89 4.63 12.71
C TYR A 59 -2.16 5.51 11.70
N ASN A 60 -1.03 5.02 11.21
CA ASN A 60 -0.23 5.66 10.18
C ASN A 60 -0.03 4.73 8.98
N TRP A 61 -0.01 5.32 7.80
CA TRP A 61 0.35 4.61 6.58
C TRP A 61 1.87 4.56 6.42
N GLU A 62 2.39 3.35 6.22
CA GLU A 62 3.79 3.08 5.91
C GLU A 62 3.87 2.50 4.50
N ILE A 63 4.29 3.36 3.57
CA ILE A 63 4.27 3.11 2.14
C ILE A 63 5.62 3.58 1.56
N ASP A 64 6.25 2.75 0.75
CA ASP A 64 7.36 3.19 -0.09
C ASP A 64 6.79 3.93 -1.30
N LEU A 65 7.07 5.23 -1.37
CA LEU A 65 6.57 6.11 -2.42
C LEU A 65 7.46 6.09 -3.67
N ASP A 66 8.61 5.44 -3.69
CA ASP A 66 9.54 5.54 -4.81
C ASP A 66 9.40 4.39 -5.82
N VAL A 67 8.91 3.24 -5.37
CA VAL A 67 8.86 2.01 -6.20
C VAL A 67 7.41 1.52 -6.32
N PRO A 68 6.91 1.29 -7.55
CA PRO A 68 5.55 0.80 -7.74
C PRO A 68 5.41 -0.64 -7.25
N THR A 69 4.28 -0.93 -6.60
CA THR A 69 3.98 -2.24 -6.05
C THR A 69 3.18 -3.11 -7.00
N VAL A 70 2.50 -2.52 -7.98
CA VAL A 70 1.68 -3.24 -8.97
C VAL A 70 1.90 -2.67 -10.38
N ARG A 71 1.69 -3.52 -11.38
CA ARG A 71 1.47 -3.13 -12.78
C ARG A 71 0.14 -3.69 -13.31
N THR A 72 -0.36 -3.14 -14.40
CA THR A 72 -1.38 -3.79 -15.24
C THR A 72 -0.92 -5.14 -15.76
N LEU A 73 -1.84 -6.11 -15.90
CA LEU A 73 -1.57 -7.51 -16.25
C LEU A 73 -2.15 -7.94 -17.62
N GLU A 74 -2.82 -7.05 -18.33
CA GLU A 74 -3.50 -7.31 -19.60
C GLU A 74 -2.52 -7.67 -20.74
N LYS A 75 -1.25 -7.27 -20.61
CA LYS A 75 -0.17 -7.58 -21.56
C LYS A 75 1.16 -7.91 -20.84
N PRO A 76 2.12 -8.54 -21.55
CA PRO A 76 3.46 -8.77 -20.99
C PRO A 76 4.09 -7.48 -20.49
N TYR A 77 4.83 -7.57 -19.38
CA TYR A 77 5.46 -6.40 -18.80
C TYR A 77 6.49 -5.77 -19.76
N LYS A 78 6.35 -4.47 -19.99
CA LYS A 78 7.31 -3.62 -20.67
C LYS A 78 7.37 -2.28 -19.94
N ASP A 79 8.56 -1.94 -19.46
CA ASP A 79 8.75 -0.67 -18.76
C ASP A 79 8.45 0.53 -19.67
N GLY A 80 7.82 1.55 -19.08
CA GLY A 80 7.28 2.71 -19.80
C GLY A 80 6.01 2.44 -20.61
N ASP A 81 5.53 1.20 -20.70
CA ASP A 81 4.31 0.85 -21.42
C ASP A 81 3.17 0.52 -20.45
N ASN A 82 3.38 -0.44 -19.54
CA ASN A 82 2.40 -0.82 -18.53
C ASN A 82 2.14 0.30 -17.52
N PHE A 83 0.88 0.53 -17.17
CA PHE A 83 0.52 1.37 -16.04
C PHE A 83 1.03 0.74 -14.73
N LYS A 84 1.54 1.57 -13.83
CA LYS A 84 2.13 1.17 -12.55
C LYS A 84 1.53 2.03 -11.43
N ALA A 85 1.32 1.44 -10.26
CA ALA A 85 0.79 2.13 -9.09
C ALA A 85 1.35 1.54 -7.79
N ILE A 86 0.99 2.18 -6.67
CA ILE A 86 1.27 1.68 -5.33
C ILE A 86 -0.06 1.36 -4.66
N ILE A 87 -0.35 0.07 -4.52
CA ILE A 87 -1.56 -0.47 -3.89
C ILE A 87 -1.26 -1.39 -2.71
N ASP A 88 0.01 -1.77 -2.53
CA ASP A 88 0.48 -2.60 -1.44
C ASP A 88 1.19 -1.73 -0.40
N GLY A 89 0.83 -1.90 0.86
CA GLY A 89 1.39 -1.08 1.94
C GLY A 89 0.92 -1.54 3.30
N PHE A 90 1.37 -0.83 4.32
CA PHE A 90 1.06 -1.16 5.70
C PHE A 90 0.30 -0.01 6.37
N LEU A 91 -0.76 -0.35 7.10
CA LEU A 91 -1.41 0.53 8.06
C LEU A 91 -1.05 0.04 9.46
N ILE A 92 -0.32 0.85 10.23
CA ILE A 92 0.21 0.45 11.55
C ILE A 92 -0.35 1.33 12.66
N SER A 93 -0.60 0.76 13.83
CA SER A 93 -1.01 1.52 15.01
C SER A 93 0.14 2.38 15.55
N ASP A 94 -0.19 3.54 16.14
CA ASP A 94 0.78 4.54 16.61
C ASP A 94 1.61 4.11 17.84
N ASN A 95 1.27 2.99 18.47
CA ASN A 95 2.09 2.32 19.48
C ASN A 95 3.23 1.48 18.85
N ILE A 96 3.32 1.41 17.52
CA ILE A 96 4.45 0.85 16.77
C ILE A 96 5.30 1.99 16.21
N GLU A 97 6.62 1.80 16.21
CA GLU A 97 7.56 2.65 15.50
C GLU A 97 7.95 1.98 14.17
N SER A 98 7.70 2.67 13.06
CA SER A 98 8.22 2.27 11.75
C SER A 98 9.70 2.65 11.65
N ILE A 99 10.56 1.64 11.49
CA ILE A 99 12.00 1.85 11.26
C ILE A 99 12.25 2.10 9.77
N SER A 100 11.61 1.30 8.91
CA SER A 100 11.73 1.44 7.46
C SER A 100 10.61 0.70 6.74
N VAL A 101 10.10 1.29 5.67
CA VAL A 101 9.30 0.62 4.65
C VAL A 101 10.07 0.64 3.33
N LYS A 102 10.08 -0.49 2.62
CA LYS A 102 10.76 -0.63 1.34
C LYS A 102 10.05 -1.61 0.43
N THR A 103 9.82 -1.20 -0.80
CA THR A 103 9.39 -2.05 -1.91
C THR A 103 10.62 -2.51 -2.69
N ILE A 104 10.70 -3.82 -2.95
CA ILE A 104 11.83 -4.40 -3.70
C ILE A 104 11.45 -4.43 -5.17
N ASP A 105 12.07 -3.57 -5.98
CA ASP A 105 11.85 -3.58 -7.43
C ASP A 105 12.47 -4.85 -8.05
N THR A 106 11.61 -5.76 -8.48
CA THR A 106 12.00 -6.98 -9.18
C THR A 106 11.82 -6.88 -10.69
N ASN A 107 11.47 -5.69 -11.21
CA ASN A 107 10.97 -5.49 -12.56
C ASN A 107 9.80 -6.43 -12.87
N PHE A 108 8.93 -6.68 -11.89
CA PHE A 108 7.77 -7.58 -12.01
C PHE A 108 8.10 -8.98 -12.54
N LYS A 109 9.31 -9.48 -12.24
CA LYS A 109 9.81 -10.77 -12.76
C LYS A 109 9.01 -11.96 -12.22
N TYR A 110 8.55 -11.88 -10.98
CA TYR A 110 7.95 -13.00 -10.27
C TYR A 110 6.43 -12.92 -10.16
N SER A 111 5.88 -11.71 -10.27
CA SER A 111 4.46 -11.38 -10.16
C SER A 111 4.23 -10.04 -10.84
N ASP A 112 2.98 -9.71 -11.18
CA ASP A 112 2.55 -8.34 -11.45
C ASP A 112 2.63 -7.42 -10.21
N HIS A 113 2.94 -7.99 -9.05
CA HIS A 113 3.32 -7.26 -7.85
C HIS A 113 4.82 -7.32 -7.53
N ASN A 114 5.35 -6.21 -7.03
CA ASN A 114 6.62 -6.14 -6.33
C ASN A 114 6.40 -6.33 -4.81
N PRO A 115 7.23 -7.13 -4.12
CA PRO A 115 7.06 -7.35 -2.68
C PRO A 115 7.44 -6.11 -1.86
N THR A 116 6.66 -5.84 -0.82
CA THR A 116 6.89 -4.75 0.14
C THR A 116 7.33 -5.31 1.48
N SER A 117 8.23 -4.60 2.15
CA SER A 117 8.83 -5.00 3.42
C SER A 117 8.74 -3.86 4.42
N LEU A 118 8.42 -4.20 5.66
CA LEU A 118 8.33 -3.27 6.78
C LEU A 118 9.21 -3.79 7.91
N THR A 119 10.04 -2.91 8.47
CA THR A 119 10.80 -3.16 9.70
C THR A 119 10.27 -2.24 10.79
N ILE A 120 10.00 -2.81 11.97
CA ILE A 120 9.35 -2.11 13.07
C ILE A 120 10.09 -2.31 14.40
N SER A 121 9.86 -1.39 15.32
CA SER A 121 10.10 -1.55 16.75
C SER A 121 8.78 -1.38 17.51
N LEU A 122 8.61 -2.11 18.61
CA LEU A 122 7.47 -1.91 19.50
C LEU A 122 7.86 -0.84 20.53
N LYS A 123 7.02 0.19 20.69
CA LYS A 123 7.23 1.20 21.73
C LYS A 123 7.04 0.56 23.10
N GLN A 124 7.85 0.97 24.07
CA GLN A 124 7.73 0.53 25.47
C GLN A 124 6.86 1.50 26.27
#